data_AF-A0A7C3K685-F1
#
_entry.id   AF-A0A7C3K685-F1
#
_cell.length_a   1.000
_cell.length_b   1.000
_cell.length_c   1.000
_cell.angle_alpha   90.00
_cell.angle_beta   90.00
_cell.angle_gamma   90.00
#
_symmetry.space_group_name_H-M   'P 1'
#
loop_
_entity.id
_entity.type
_entity.pdbx_description
1 polymer ?
#
loop_
_entity_poly.entity_id
_entity_poly.type
_entity_poly.pdbx_seq_one_letter_code
_entity_poly.pdbx_strand_id
1 'polypeptide(L)' 'MMGGFGMGGAGILWIVLLGVAIWAVVSATNKTGTRSATGSARDVLDARLARGELSVEEYKKLRETLG' A
#
# COMPACT_ATOMS: atom_id res chain seq x y z
N MET A 1 -10.36 -23.17 30.51
CA MET A 1 -10.45 -21.71 30.34
C MET A 1 -10.94 -21.46 28.92
N MET A 2 -12.22 -21.11 28.79
CA MET A 2 -12.94 -20.96 27.52
C MET A 2 -12.93 -19.50 27.05
N GLY A 3 -12.83 -19.31 25.73
CA GLY A 3 -13.38 -18.15 25.00
C GLY A 3 -12.59 -16.85 25.07
N GLY A 4 -11.78 -16.55 24.05
CA GLY A 4 -11.18 -15.21 23.90
C GLY A 4 -10.35 -15.02 22.62
N PHE A 5 -9.86 -16.11 22.03
CA PHE A 5 -8.98 -16.03 20.84
C PHE A 5 -9.70 -15.88 19.49
N GLY A 6 -11.04 -15.92 19.47
CA GLY A 6 -11.84 -15.83 18.24
C GLY A 6 -11.98 -14.42 17.66
N MET A 7 -11.85 -13.37 18.48
CA MET A 7 -12.12 -11.99 18.06
C MET A 7 -10.88 -11.09 18.05
N GLY A 8 -9.84 -11.40 18.83
CA GLY A 8 -8.55 -10.68 18.80
C GLY A 8 -7.51 -11.29 17.86
N GLY A 9 -7.51 -12.62 17.70
CA GLY A 9 -6.56 -13.32 16.82
C GLY A 9 -6.79 -13.04 15.33
N ALA A 10 -8.06 -12.89 14.93
CA ALA A 10 -8.41 -12.54 13.56
C ALA A 10 -7.94 -11.12 13.17
N GLY A 11 -8.05 -10.14 14.07
CA GLY A 11 -7.59 -8.77 13.83
C GLY A 11 -6.07 -8.66 13.66
N ILE A 12 -5.31 -9.40 14.49
CA ILE A 12 -3.84 -9.46 14.36
C ILE A 12 -3.44 -10.12 13.03
N LEU A 13 -4.13 -11.18 12.62
CA LEU A 13 -3.93 -11.83 11.32
C LEU A 13 -4.14 -10.85 10.16
N TRP A 14 -5.18 -10.03 10.22
CA TRP A 14 -5.45 -9.00 9.21
C TRP A 14 -4.38 -7.91 9.18
N ILE A 15 -3.89 -7.44 10.33
CA ILE A 15 -2.82 -6.44 10.41
C ILE A 15 -1.51 -6.98 9.81
N VAL A 16 -1.14 -8.22 10.17
CA VAL A 16 0.05 -8.87 9.63
C VAL A 16 -0.09 -9.11 8.13
N LEU A 17 -1.26 -9.57 7.66
CA LEU A 17 -1.54 -9.79 6.25
C LEU A 17 -1.48 -8.48 5.46
N LEU A 18 -2.01 -7.38 6.01
CA LEU A 18 -1.89 -6.04 5.42
C LEU A 18 -0.43 -5.59 5.33
N GLY A 19 0.34 -5.79 6.41
CA GLY A 19 1.77 -5.46 6.45
C GLY A 19 2.58 -6.24 5.41
N VAL A 20 2.31 -7.55 5.26
CA VAL A 20 2.94 -8.41 4.25
C VAL A 20 2.53 -7.99 2.84
N ALA A 21 1.26 -7.64 2.62
CA ALA A 21 0.79 -7.15 1.33
C ALA A 21 1.49 -5.85 0.93
N ILE A 22 1.61 -4.89 1.85
CA ILE A 22 2.36 -3.63 1.64
C ILE A 22 3.83 -3.93 1.34
N TRP A 23 4.46 -4.79 2.14
CA TRP A 23 5.87 -5.16 1.97
C TRP A 23 6.12 -5.86 0.62
N ALA A 24 5.23 -6.75 0.19
CA ALA A 24 5.32 -7.43 -1.10
C ALA A 24 5.24 -6.46 -2.27
N VAL A 25 4.32 -5.48 -2.20
CA VAL A 25 4.20 -4.42 -3.22
C VAL A 25 5.48 -3.60 -3.27
N VAL A 26 5.95 -3.05 -2.15
CA VAL A 26 7.17 -2.22 -2.10
C VAL A 26 8.40 -3.00 -2.58
N SER A 27 8.54 -4.27 -2.20
CA SER A 27 9.66 -5.13 -2.60
C SER A 27 9.63 -5.48 -4.10
N ALA A 28 8.44 -5.68 -4.67
CA ALA A 28 8.26 -5.91 -6.10
C ALA A 28 8.56 -4.66 -6.93
N THR A 29 8.15 -3.48 -6.43
CA THR A 29 8.41 -2.20 -7.09
C THR A 29 9.90 -1.85 -7.07
N ASN A 30 10.60 -2.06 -5.95
CA ASN A 30 12.04 -1.76 -5.83
C ASN A 30 12.94 -2.60 -6.76
N LYS A 31 12.53 -3.84 -7.11
CA LYS A 31 13.31 -4.70 -8.02
C LYS A 31 13.16 -4.34 -9.50
N THR A 32 12.22 -3.47 -9.85
CA THR A 32 11.92 -3.07 -11.25
C THR A 32 12.62 -1.75 -11.65
N GLY A 33 13.55 -1.25 -10.84
CA GLY A 33 14.26 0.02 -11.01
C GLY A 33 15.27 0.10 -12.17
N THR A 34 14.92 -0.36 -13.38
CA THR A 34 15.71 -0.07 -14.58
C THR A 34 14.97 0.60 -15.73
N ARG A 35 13.63 0.78 -15.72
CA ARG A 35 12.97 1.51 -16.82
C ARG A 35 11.76 2.35 -16.38
N SER A 36 11.82 3.63 -16.78
CA SER A 36 10.73 4.60 -16.94
C SER A 36 10.45 5.52 -15.74
N ALA A 37 10.85 6.79 -15.88
CA ALA A 37 10.57 7.90 -14.96
C ALA A 37 9.07 8.12 -14.65
N THR A 38 8.17 7.59 -15.47
CA THR A 38 6.72 7.54 -15.20
C THR A 38 6.35 6.56 -14.09
N GLY A 39 7.09 5.45 -13.96
CA GLY A 39 6.91 4.48 -12.87
C GLY A 39 7.17 5.14 -11.52
N SER A 40 8.29 5.86 -11.40
CA SER A 40 8.63 6.56 -10.15
C SER A 40 7.61 7.61 -9.72
N ALA A 41 6.96 8.30 -10.66
CA ALA A 41 5.93 9.29 -10.33
C ALA A 41 4.68 8.63 -9.71
N ARG A 42 4.25 7.49 -10.27
CA ARG A 42 3.09 6.73 -9.76
C ARG A 42 3.40 6.06 -8.42
N ASP A 43 4.61 5.53 -8.26
CA ASP A 43 5.05 4.92 -7.00
C ASP A 43 5.10 5.93 -5.85
N VAL A 44 5.51 7.17 -6.12
CA VAL A 44 5.50 8.26 -5.12
C VAL A 44 4.08 8.62 -4.71
N LEU A 45 3.13 8.60 -5.63
CA LEU A 45 1.71 8.84 -5.38
C LEU A 45 1.08 7.75 -4.52
N ASP A 46 1.32 6.48 -4.85
CA ASP A 46 0.85 5.32 -4.08
C ASP A 46 1.41 5.35 -2.64
N ALA A 47 2.70 5.69 -2.50
CA ALA A 47 3.33 5.80 -1.19
C ALA A 47 2.75 6.94 -0.34
N ARG A 48 2.35 8.06 -0.94
CA ARG A 48 1.72 9.19 -0.23
C ARG A 48 0.28 8.87 0.18
N LEU A 49 -0.48 8.18 -0.66
CA LEU A 49 -1.82 7.70 -0.32
C LEU A 49 -1.75 6.70 0.85
N ALA A 50 -0.80 5.77 0.81
CA ALA A 50 -0.61 4.79 1.88
C ALA A 50 -0.19 5.42 3.22
N ARG A 51 0.56 6.53 3.19
CA ARG A 51 0.87 7.34 4.38
C ARG A 51 -0.30 8.20 4.87
N GLY A 52 -1.39 8.27 4.11
CA GLY A 52 -2.52 9.17 4.39
C GLY A 52 -2.19 10.64 4.18
N GLU A 53 -1.07 10.95 3.52
CA GLU A 53 -0.66 12.32 3.15
C GLU A 53 -1.47 12.87 1.97
N LEU A 54 -2.23 12.00 1.30
CA LEU A 54 -3.03 12.30 0.13
C LEU A 54 -4.42 11.72 0.33
N SER A 55 -5.45 12.50 0.05
CA SER A 55 -6.82 11.98 -0.02
C SER A 55 -7.00 11.08 -1.24
N VAL A 56 -8.01 10.21 -1.19
CA VAL A 56 -8.35 9.31 -2.29
C VAL A 56 -8.74 10.11 -3.54
N GLU A 57 -9.38 11.27 -3.34
CA GLU A 57 -9.82 12.20 -4.37
C GLU A 57 -8.61 12.86 -5.07
N GLU A 58 -7.63 13.35 -4.31
CA GLU A 58 -6.40 13.94 -4.85
C GLU A 58 -5.54 12.91 -5.58
N TYR A 59 -5.43 11.70 -5.03
CA TYR A 59 -4.75 10.59 -5.68
C TYR A 59 -5.35 10.31 -7.07
N LYS A 60 -6.68 10.22 -7.15
CA LYS A 60 -7.38 9.91 -8.39
C LYS A 60 -7.15 10.98 -9.45
N LYS A 61 -7.21 12.26 -9.07
CA LYS A 61 -7.01 13.41 -9.96
C LYS A 61 -5.58 13.46 -10.53
N LEU A 62 -4.58 13.23 -9.69
CA LEU A 62 -3.18 13.20 -10.09
C LEU A 62 -2.87 11.97 -10.97
N ARG A 63 -3.47 10.82 -10.67
CA ARG A 63 -3.34 9.60 -11.46
C ARG A 63 -3.91 9.75 -12.87
N GLU A 64 -5.04 10.45 -13.00
CA GLU A 64 -5.69 10.75 -14.28
C GLU A 64 -4.86 11.75 -15.12
N THR A 65 -4.14 12.67 -14.47
CA THR A 65 -3.28 13.66 -15.14
C THR A 65 -1.95 13.06 -15.63
N LEU A 66 -1.50 11.97 -15.00
CA LEU A 66 -0.29 11.21 -15.37
C LEU A 66 -0.56 10.10 -16.40
N GLY A 67 -1.80 9.96 -16.88
CA GLY A 67 -2.23 9.00 -17.91
C GLY A 67 -2.18 9.58 -19.30
#